data_AF-A0A1Q6YDZ4-F1
#
_entry.id   AF-A0A1Q6YDZ4-F1
#
_cell.length_a   1.000
_cell.length_b   1.000
_cell.length_c   1.000
_cell.angle_alpha   90.00
_cell.angle_beta   90.00
_cell.angle_gamma   90.00
#
_symmetry.space_group_name_H-M   'P 1'
#
loop_
_entity.id
_entity.type
_entity.pdbx_description
1 polymer ?
#
loop_
_entity_poly.entity_id
_entity_poly.type
_entity_poly.pdbx_seq_one_letter_code
_entity_poly.pdbx_strand_id
1 'polypeptide(L)'
;MDQRISITWVATNAFAPDRLRSLLEFVSRSSLLHVKGLPPNLYNLSETLSKEGGRLDISVDDDGGQQLGGILQANRDNGAALSFSLGPAATLVRSSPLIAAVDLLAAGARMLAADRGMVAVESTPGIAPMPIATWLSPSAAAEIDRSRIDGIAQEQWDGALLILPESPTTSVPRQAIRVIMATEGVDQEALTLAIRNALSSSDWEVRASAMLGAARGGLQSLGMHVKRMEIPQRGPGGVTGDVRRMLLAMQKASLVLLSCGAIPETSAEAPDNRPGMQAHLLRSIAGLPLRFYDDFSLLTTALTQPLPLVVPQPAILPCGLDRDRNGVYRSRSLEFIWVPPIVHWLGAGTNVRQQTPAQGYFLARWPLRSSNSNEYLQTSFARAREVAEEFSSSEGLALAIPTADEWEMAVRGPDARLFPWGNGWEKEMLSAASPWGMRDCAGIVGQWSADGLVCGAARDPRCAARSRQESTAAIRLKIDSQVPSSSDTTAGEARP
;
A
#
# COMPACT_ATOMS: atom_id res chain seq x y z
N MET A 1 6.45 -16.60 2.90
CA MET A 1 6.13 -16.71 1.47
C MET A 1 7.39 -16.41 0.71
N ASP A 2 7.80 -17.29 -0.19
CA ASP A 2 8.96 -17.09 -1.07
C ASP A 2 8.57 -16.26 -2.31
N GLN A 3 7.87 -15.14 -2.09
CA GLN A 3 7.68 -14.17 -3.16
C GLN A 3 9.06 -13.68 -3.57
N ARG A 4 9.33 -13.48 -4.85
CA ARG A 4 10.61 -12.93 -5.33
C ARG A 4 10.36 -11.67 -6.10
N ILE A 5 11.28 -10.72 -6.04
CA ILE A 5 11.25 -9.58 -6.96
C ILE A 5 12.11 -9.97 -8.14
N SER A 6 11.54 -10.01 -9.34
CA SER A 6 12.31 -10.22 -10.56
C SER A 6 12.38 -8.97 -11.40
N ILE A 7 13.55 -8.75 -12.00
CA ILE A 7 13.80 -7.71 -12.98
C ILE A 7 14.15 -8.41 -14.27
N THR A 8 13.32 -8.27 -15.30
CA THR A 8 13.49 -8.94 -16.59
C THR A 8 13.68 -7.89 -17.68
N TRP A 9 14.75 -8.00 -18.46
CA TRP A 9 14.97 -7.24 -19.69
C TRP A 9 14.78 -8.14 -20.89
N VAL A 10 14.13 -7.63 -21.95
CA VAL A 10 13.93 -8.37 -23.19
C VAL A 10 14.33 -7.52 -24.38
N ALA A 11 15.07 -8.12 -25.31
CA ALA A 11 15.43 -7.55 -26.59
C ALA A 11 15.08 -8.51 -27.74
N THR A 12 14.83 -7.92 -28.90
CA THR A 12 14.59 -8.63 -30.18
C THR A 12 15.85 -9.39 -30.62
N ASN A 13 17.03 -8.82 -30.33
CA ASN A 13 18.32 -9.42 -30.64
C ASN A 13 19.00 -9.93 -29.36
N ALA A 14 19.91 -10.91 -29.53
CA ALA A 14 20.81 -11.32 -28.46
C ALA A 14 21.56 -10.13 -27.83
N PHE A 15 21.64 -10.09 -26.50
CA PHE A 15 22.45 -9.09 -25.80
C PHE A 15 23.92 -9.25 -26.17
N ALA A 16 24.55 -8.18 -26.64
CA ALA A 16 25.98 -8.21 -26.93
C ALA A 16 26.80 -8.48 -25.64
N PRO A 17 27.87 -9.31 -25.69
CA PRO A 17 28.69 -9.62 -24.52
C PRO A 17 29.19 -8.37 -23.79
N ASP A 18 29.68 -7.36 -24.50
CA ASP A 18 30.19 -6.13 -23.90
C ASP A 18 29.12 -5.36 -23.10
N ARG A 19 27.88 -5.35 -23.58
CA ARG A 19 26.74 -4.70 -22.90
C ARG A 19 26.33 -5.45 -21.65
N LEU A 20 26.29 -6.78 -21.74
CA LEU A 20 26.03 -7.62 -20.59
C LEU A 20 27.13 -7.47 -19.53
N ARG A 21 28.40 -7.36 -19.96
CA ARG A 21 29.53 -7.07 -19.07
C ARG A 21 29.35 -5.73 -18.37
N SER A 22 28.97 -4.66 -19.08
CA SER A 22 28.71 -3.35 -18.47
C SER A 22 27.61 -3.40 -17.40
N LEU A 23 26.53 -4.15 -17.65
CA LEU A 23 25.49 -4.36 -16.64
C LEU A 23 26.01 -5.12 -15.43
N LEU A 24 26.77 -6.21 -15.64
CA LEU A 24 27.35 -7.00 -14.55
C LEU A 24 28.35 -6.17 -13.72
N GLU A 25 29.18 -5.35 -14.37
CA GLU A 25 30.08 -4.42 -13.71
C GLU A 25 29.31 -3.37 -12.89
N PHE A 26 28.25 -2.80 -13.46
CA PHE A 26 27.37 -1.86 -12.76
C PHE A 26 26.75 -2.50 -11.52
N VAL A 27 26.15 -3.68 -11.67
CA VAL A 27 25.54 -4.44 -10.57
C VAL A 27 26.58 -4.76 -9.49
N SER A 28 27.80 -5.18 -9.87
CA SER A 28 28.87 -5.52 -8.91
C SER A 28 29.39 -4.32 -8.11
N ARG A 29 29.25 -3.10 -8.66
CA ARG A 29 29.72 -1.84 -8.04
C ARG A 29 28.58 -1.07 -7.38
N SER A 30 27.34 -1.48 -7.61
CA SER A 30 26.18 -0.81 -7.08
C SER A 30 26.19 -0.91 -5.56
N SER A 31 26.15 0.24 -4.88
CA SER A 31 25.91 0.28 -3.44
C SER A 31 24.48 -0.10 -3.07
N LEU A 32 23.58 -0.19 -4.05
CA LEU A 32 22.16 -0.49 -3.83
C LEU A 32 21.89 -2.00 -3.72
N LEU A 33 22.75 -2.82 -4.32
CA LEU A 33 22.64 -4.28 -4.33
C LEU A 33 24.05 -4.84 -4.16
N HIS A 34 24.40 -5.27 -2.94
CA HIS A 34 25.71 -5.86 -2.65
C HIS A 34 25.79 -7.28 -3.24
N VAL A 35 25.98 -7.38 -4.55
CA VAL A 35 25.99 -8.66 -5.26
C VAL A 35 27.33 -9.38 -5.09
N LYS A 36 27.25 -10.55 -4.47
CA LYS A 36 28.30 -11.56 -4.32
C LYS A 36 28.03 -12.77 -5.22
N GLY A 37 29.07 -13.58 -5.44
CA GLY A 37 28.98 -14.82 -6.23
C GLY A 37 29.16 -14.62 -7.74
N LEU A 38 29.40 -13.39 -8.20
CA LEU A 38 29.87 -13.16 -9.56
C LEU A 38 31.33 -13.67 -9.71
N PRO A 39 31.66 -14.36 -10.80
CA PRO A 39 33.03 -14.79 -11.06
C PRO A 39 33.93 -13.56 -11.26
N PRO A 40 35.21 -13.62 -10.88
CA PRO A 40 36.13 -12.48 -11.02
C PRO A 40 36.34 -12.07 -12.48
N ASN A 41 36.20 -13.02 -13.42
CA ASN A 41 36.27 -12.75 -14.85
C ASN A 41 34.85 -12.59 -15.44
N LEU A 42 34.32 -11.36 -15.37
CA LEU A 42 33.02 -11.01 -15.94
C LEU A 42 32.98 -11.12 -17.47
N TYR A 43 34.12 -11.08 -18.16
CA TYR A 43 34.18 -11.23 -19.62
C TYR A 43 33.69 -12.62 -20.05
N ASN A 44 34.26 -13.68 -19.47
CA ASN A 44 33.84 -15.05 -19.77
C ASN A 44 32.36 -15.28 -19.44
N LEU A 45 31.90 -14.78 -18.29
CA LEU A 45 30.49 -14.90 -17.90
C LEU A 45 29.58 -14.21 -18.91
N SER A 46 29.92 -12.99 -19.34
CA SER A 46 29.13 -12.24 -20.31
C SER A 46 29.09 -12.91 -21.69
N GLU A 47 30.19 -13.52 -22.13
CA GLU A 47 30.29 -14.31 -23.36
C GLU A 47 29.40 -15.56 -23.29
N THR A 48 29.50 -16.33 -22.20
CA THR A 48 28.68 -17.53 -21.99
C THR A 48 27.19 -17.18 -21.94
N LEU A 49 26.79 -16.23 -21.09
CA LEU A 49 25.38 -15.82 -20.98
C LEU A 49 24.84 -15.25 -22.29
N SER A 50 25.65 -14.48 -23.03
CA SER A 50 25.25 -13.94 -24.33
C SER A 50 25.04 -15.05 -25.36
N LYS A 51 25.99 -15.99 -25.49
CA LYS A 51 26.01 -17.00 -26.57
C LYS A 51 25.15 -18.22 -26.29
N GLU A 52 25.27 -18.74 -25.08
CA GLU A 52 24.72 -20.04 -24.66
C GLU A 52 23.49 -19.86 -23.77
N GLY A 53 23.26 -18.66 -23.25
CA GLY A 53 22.29 -18.43 -22.19
C GLY A 53 22.79 -19.02 -20.87
N GLY A 54 21.85 -19.39 -19.99
CA GLY A 54 22.17 -20.15 -18.79
C GLY A 54 21.66 -19.50 -17.51
N ARG A 55 21.99 -20.15 -16.40
CA ARG A 55 21.56 -19.75 -15.06
C ARG A 55 22.77 -19.66 -14.15
N LEU A 56 22.91 -18.54 -13.46
CA LEU A 56 23.90 -18.32 -12.43
C LEU A 56 23.18 -17.98 -11.13
N ASP A 57 23.38 -18.81 -10.11
CA ASP A 57 22.95 -18.46 -8.76
C ASP A 57 23.94 -17.42 -8.21
N ILE A 58 23.40 -16.29 -7.76
CA ILE A 58 24.13 -15.19 -7.15
C ILE A 58 23.63 -15.00 -5.72
N SER A 59 24.33 -14.20 -4.93
CA SER A 59 23.85 -13.80 -3.63
C SER A 59 23.90 -12.29 -3.50
N VAL A 60 22.90 -11.68 -2.90
CA VAL A 60 22.82 -10.23 -2.71
C VAL A 60 22.70 -9.97 -1.22
N ASP A 61 23.65 -9.25 -0.64
CA ASP A 61 23.50 -8.86 0.76
C ASP A 61 22.55 -7.66 0.85
N ASP A 62 21.67 -7.67 1.84
CA ASP A 62 20.93 -6.47 2.23
C ASP A 62 21.81 -5.52 3.08
N ASP A 63 21.31 -4.32 3.37
CA ASP A 63 22.00 -3.32 4.21
C ASP A 63 22.29 -3.85 5.65
N GLY A 64 21.59 -4.90 6.07
CA GLY A 64 21.79 -5.59 7.34
C GLY A 64 22.85 -6.71 7.27
N GLY A 65 23.47 -6.94 6.11
CA GLY A 65 24.42 -8.02 5.87
C GLY A 65 23.78 -9.40 5.75
N GLN A 66 22.45 -9.49 5.64
CA GLN A 66 21.75 -10.73 5.39
C GLN A 66 21.91 -11.11 3.91
N GLN A 67 22.46 -12.29 3.67
CA GLN A 67 22.65 -12.82 2.33
C GLN A 67 21.29 -13.30 1.76
N LEU A 68 20.81 -12.63 0.72
CA LEU A 68 19.66 -13.03 -0.07
C LEU A 68 20.12 -13.88 -1.25
N GLY A 69 19.49 -15.02 -1.48
CA GLY A 69 19.71 -15.77 -2.72
C GLY A 69 19.17 -14.98 -3.92
N GLY A 70 19.89 -15.00 -5.03
CA GLY A 70 19.42 -14.43 -6.29
C GLY A 70 19.72 -15.35 -7.46
N ILE A 71 19.01 -15.16 -8.57
CA ILE A 71 19.21 -15.93 -9.79
C ILE A 71 19.35 -14.94 -10.94
N LEU A 72 20.47 -15.04 -11.66
CA LEU A 72 20.64 -14.41 -12.97
C LEU A 72 20.40 -15.48 -14.04
N GLN A 73 19.42 -15.27 -14.90
CA GLN A 73 19.08 -16.22 -15.96
C GLN A 73 18.97 -15.52 -17.31
N ALA A 74 19.68 -16.04 -18.31
CA ALA A 74 19.58 -15.63 -19.70
C ALA A 74 18.83 -16.72 -20.50
N ASN A 75 17.72 -16.33 -21.15
CA ASN A 75 16.94 -17.19 -22.04
C ASN A 75 16.98 -16.64 -23.47
N ARG A 76 17.03 -17.53 -24.46
CA ARG A 76 17.06 -17.23 -25.90
C ARG A 76 15.81 -17.68 -26.66
N ASP A 77 14.88 -18.35 -26.01
CA ASP A 77 13.65 -18.83 -26.64
C ASP A 77 12.72 -17.64 -26.95
N ASN A 78 12.53 -17.35 -28.24
CA ASN A 78 11.70 -16.25 -28.76
C ASN A 78 12.17 -14.83 -28.35
N GLY A 79 13.48 -14.58 -28.44
CA GLY A 79 14.11 -13.29 -28.12
C GLY A 79 15.14 -13.44 -27.00
N ALA A 80 15.93 -12.40 -26.75
CA ALA A 80 16.90 -12.42 -25.66
C ALA A 80 16.26 -11.86 -24.40
N ALA A 81 16.09 -12.70 -23.37
CA ALA A 81 15.60 -12.29 -22.07
C ALA A 81 16.67 -12.50 -21.00
N LEU A 82 16.91 -11.48 -20.18
CA LEU A 82 17.78 -11.55 -19.01
C LEU A 82 16.92 -11.26 -17.78
N SER A 83 16.85 -12.19 -16.84
CA SER A 83 16.09 -12.05 -15.61
C SER A 83 17.02 -12.09 -14.40
N PHE A 84 16.78 -11.17 -13.47
CA PHE A 84 17.47 -11.04 -12.21
C PHE A 84 16.44 -11.15 -11.09
N SER A 85 16.33 -12.34 -10.49
CA SER A 85 15.39 -12.61 -9.40
C SER A 85 16.11 -12.48 -8.07
N LEU A 86 15.64 -11.57 -7.22
CA LEU A 86 16.09 -11.38 -5.85
C LEU A 86 15.24 -12.24 -4.90
N GLY A 87 15.82 -12.67 -3.77
CA GLY A 87 15.25 -13.61 -2.79
C GLY A 87 13.91 -13.16 -2.16
N PRO A 88 13.50 -13.75 -1.02
CA PRO A 88 12.17 -13.53 -0.45
C PRO A 88 11.84 -12.04 -0.32
N ALA A 89 10.81 -11.57 -1.04
CA ALA A 89 10.38 -10.18 -1.14
C ALA A 89 10.13 -9.56 0.24
N ALA A 90 9.73 -10.38 1.21
CA ALA A 90 9.56 -9.98 2.61
C ALA A 90 10.81 -9.38 3.25
N THR A 91 12.01 -9.76 2.80
CA THR A 91 13.30 -9.23 3.30
C THR A 91 13.71 -7.97 2.53
N LEU A 92 13.46 -7.94 1.21
CA LEU A 92 13.78 -6.81 0.33
C LEU A 92 12.92 -5.56 0.58
N VAL A 93 11.77 -5.71 1.22
CA VAL A 93 10.83 -4.60 1.45
C VAL A 93 11.18 -3.77 2.69
N ARG A 94 12.20 -4.17 3.47
CA ARG A 94 12.65 -3.46 4.68
C ARG A 94 13.61 -2.29 4.44
N SER A 95 14.14 -2.13 3.23
CA SER A 95 15.09 -1.06 2.85
C SER A 95 14.77 -0.52 1.44
N SER A 96 15.67 0.23 0.80
CA SER A 96 15.57 0.77 -0.57
C SER A 96 15.43 -0.20 -1.79
N PRO A 97 15.34 -1.55 -1.71
CA PRO A 97 15.39 -2.43 -2.88
C PRO A 97 14.34 -2.24 -3.97
N LEU A 98 13.13 -1.76 -3.69
CA LEU A 98 12.16 -1.55 -4.78
C LEU A 98 12.60 -0.39 -5.68
N ILE A 99 13.08 0.70 -5.09
CA ILE A 99 13.63 1.84 -5.83
C ILE A 99 14.90 1.40 -6.55
N ALA A 100 15.78 0.67 -5.86
CA ALA A 100 16.96 0.07 -6.48
C ALA A 100 16.60 -0.87 -7.64
N ALA A 101 15.50 -1.62 -7.56
CA ALA A 101 15.03 -2.50 -8.61
C ALA A 101 14.48 -1.72 -9.80
N VAL A 102 13.76 -0.61 -9.58
CA VAL A 102 13.31 0.27 -10.66
C VAL A 102 14.48 1.03 -11.31
N ASP A 103 15.46 1.46 -10.53
CA ASP A 103 16.67 2.10 -11.04
C ASP A 103 17.53 1.11 -11.83
N LEU A 104 17.72 -0.10 -11.29
CA LEU A 104 18.40 -1.18 -11.98
C LEU A 104 17.64 -1.57 -13.25
N LEU A 105 16.32 -1.62 -13.22
CA LEU A 105 15.49 -1.85 -14.40
C LEU A 105 15.83 -0.84 -15.51
N ALA A 106 15.79 0.46 -15.22
CA ALA A 106 16.04 1.50 -16.22
C ALA A 106 17.52 1.54 -16.66
N ALA A 107 18.47 1.39 -15.74
CA ALA A 107 19.90 1.34 -16.07
C ALA A 107 20.25 0.11 -16.92
N GLY A 108 19.76 -1.06 -16.52
CA GLY A 108 19.97 -2.32 -17.24
C GLY A 108 19.34 -2.31 -18.62
N ALA A 109 18.15 -1.74 -18.76
CA ALA A 109 17.50 -1.63 -20.07
C ALA A 109 18.33 -0.80 -21.05
N ARG A 110 18.92 0.31 -20.58
CA ARG A 110 19.82 1.17 -21.38
C ARG A 110 21.13 0.48 -21.71
N MET A 111 21.80 -0.13 -20.74
CA MET A 111 23.07 -0.83 -20.95
C MET A 111 22.94 -1.98 -21.92
N LEU A 112 21.84 -2.73 -21.83
CA LEU A 112 21.55 -3.86 -22.72
C LEU A 112 21.00 -3.43 -24.09
N ALA A 113 20.51 -2.19 -24.21
CA ALA A 113 19.56 -1.74 -25.23
C ALA A 113 18.41 -2.74 -25.39
N ALA A 114 17.77 -3.05 -24.26
CA ALA A 114 16.55 -3.82 -24.25
C ALA A 114 15.43 -3.05 -24.96
N ASP A 115 14.51 -3.77 -25.60
CA ASP A 115 13.28 -3.16 -26.14
C ASP A 115 12.26 -2.92 -25.02
N ARG A 116 12.28 -3.80 -24.01
CA ARG A 116 11.44 -3.72 -22.82
C ARG A 116 12.18 -4.21 -21.58
N GLY A 117 11.77 -3.73 -20.43
CA GLY A 117 12.13 -4.32 -19.15
C GLY A 117 10.93 -4.34 -18.20
N MET A 118 10.96 -5.16 -17.17
CA MET A 118 9.87 -5.29 -16.20
C MET A 118 10.43 -5.61 -14.83
N VAL A 119 9.94 -4.93 -13.79
CA VAL A 119 10.05 -5.36 -12.40
C VAL A 119 8.73 -6.02 -12.04
N ALA A 120 8.76 -7.24 -11.52
CA ALA A 120 7.57 -7.98 -11.14
C ALA A 120 7.76 -8.68 -9.79
N VAL A 121 6.64 -8.96 -9.11
CA VAL A 121 6.62 -9.90 -7.99
C VAL A 121 6.28 -11.29 -8.54
N GLU A 122 7.25 -12.20 -8.47
CA GLU A 122 7.04 -13.61 -8.71
C GLU A 122 6.38 -14.22 -7.49
N SER A 123 5.17 -14.74 -7.69
CA SER A 123 4.47 -15.58 -6.73
C SER A 123 4.88 -17.04 -6.91
N THR A 124 4.24 -17.93 -6.16
CA THR A 124 4.41 -19.39 -6.22
C THR A 124 4.56 -19.91 -7.67
N PRO A 125 5.44 -20.90 -7.94
CA PRO A 125 5.65 -21.45 -9.28
C PRO A 125 4.34 -21.77 -10.01
N GLY A 126 4.17 -21.25 -11.22
CA GLY A 126 2.99 -21.45 -12.06
C GLY A 126 1.99 -20.28 -12.10
N ILE A 127 2.18 -19.24 -11.28
CA ILE A 127 1.42 -17.98 -11.39
C ILE A 127 2.23 -16.99 -12.22
N ALA A 128 1.58 -16.29 -13.15
CA ALA A 128 2.23 -15.25 -13.95
C ALA A 128 2.80 -14.14 -13.03
N PRO A 129 4.00 -13.60 -13.31
CA PRO A 129 4.58 -12.52 -12.53
C PRO A 129 3.63 -11.32 -12.50
N MET A 130 3.43 -10.71 -11.33
CA MET A 130 2.64 -9.48 -11.23
C MET A 130 3.55 -8.28 -11.51
N PRO A 131 3.39 -7.56 -12.64
CA PRO A 131 4.24 -6.41 -12.94
C PRO A 131 4.04 -5.30 -11.91
N ILE A 132 5.14 -4.74 -11.45
CA ILE A 132 5.21 -3.54 -10.60
C ILE A 132 5.57 -2.32 -11.45
N ALA A 133 6.52 -2.49 -12.37
CA ALA A 133 6.97 -1.45 -13.28
C ALA A 133 7.40 -2.09 -14.61
N THR A 134 7.17 -1.41 -15.72
CA THR A 134 7.58 -1.83 -17.07
C THR A 134 8.31 -0.69 -17.72
N TRP A 135 9.53 -0.89 -18.18
CA TRP A 135 10.29 0.06 -18.98
C TRP A 135 10.21 -0.32 -20.46
N LEU A 136 10.17 0.65 -21.36
CA LEU A 136 10.11 0.43 -22.81
C LEU A 136 11.07 1.37 -23.53
N SER A 137 11.74 0.87 -24.57
CA SER A 137 12.61 1.69 -25.41
C SER A 137 11.80 2.73 -26.20
N PRO A 138 12.43 3.79 -26.72
CA PRO A 138 11.72 4.79 -27.53
C PRO A 138 11.03 4.19 -28.77
N SER A 139 11.67 3.22 -29.43
CA SER A 139 11.08 2.52 -30.58
C SER A 139 9.88 1.68 -30.17
N ALA A 140 9.99 0.90 -29.10
CA ALA A 140 8.87 0.11 -28.59
C ALA A 140 7.72 0.99 -28.08
N ALA A 141 8.04 2.10 -27.42
CA ALA A 141 7.05 3.07 -26.93
C ALA A 141 6.29 3.78 -28.08
N ALA A 142 6.93 3.98 -29.23
CA ALA A 142 6.31 4.60 -30.40
C ALA A 142 5.28 3.69 -31.10
N GLU A 143 5.42 2.37 -30.96
CA GLU A 143 4.49 1.38 -31.52
C GLU A 143 3.26 1.13 -30.63
N ILE A 144 3.31 1.59 -29.38
CA ILE A 144 2.19 1.43 -28.46
C ILE A 144 1.15 2.49 -28.70
N ASP A 145 -0.07 2.04 -28.95
CA ASP A 145 -1.25 2.90 -28.89
C ASP A 145 -1.42 3.41 -27.45
N ARG A 146 -1.00 4.66 -27.22
CA ARG A 146 -1.03 5.33 -25.91
C ARG A 146 -2.44 5.41 -25.32
N SER A 147 -3.49 5.29 -26.14
CA SER A 147 -4.88 5.26 -25.67
C SER A 147 -5.29 3.90 -25.05
N ARG A 148 -4.44 2.88 -25.18
CA ARG A 148 -4.66 1.51 -24.69
C ARG A 148 -3.68 1.12 -23.58
N ILE A 149 -2.90 2.06 -23.06
CA ILE A 149 -2.03 1.84 -21.90
C ILE A 149 -2.88 2.01 -20.63
N ASP A 150 -3.27 0.87 -20.05
CA ASP A 150 -3.88 0.83 -18.71
C ASP A 150 -2.74 1.02 -17.66
N GLY A 151 -2.23 2.24 -17.48
CA GLY A 151 -1.06 2.53 -16.62
C GLY A 151 -0.59 4.00 -16.59
N ILE A 152 0.14 4.39 -15.54
CA ILE A 152 0.88 5.67 -15.56
C ILE A 152 2.13 5.48 -16.39
N ALA A 153 2.17 6.15 -17.54
CA ALA A 153 3.30 6.14 -18.44
C ALA A 153 4.17 7.40 -18.24
N GLN A 154 5.43 7.21 -17.81
CA GLN A 154 6.42 8.26 -17.62
C GLN A 154 7.44 8.22 -18.75
N GLU A 155 7.45 9.26 -19.59
CA GLU A 155 8.48 9.45 -20.61
C GLU A 155 9.78 9.91 -19.92
N GLN A 156 10.83 9.11 -20.06
CA GLN A 156 12.19 9.46 -19.62
C GLN A 156 12.84 10.40 -20.65
N TRP A 157 13.92 11.08 -20.24
CA TRP A 157 14.54 12.14 -21.06
C TRP A 157 15.15 11.66 -22.38
N ASP A 158 15.29 10.34 -22.56
CA ASP A 158 15.76 9.68 -23.78
C ASP A 158 14.61 9.16 -24.67
N GLY A 159 13.36 9.43 -24.33
CA GLY A 159 12.17 8.97 -25.05
C GLY A 159 11.68 7.56 -24.63
N ALA A 160 12.31 6.93 -23.64
CA ALA A 160 11.85 5.66 -23.09
C ALA A 160 10.60 5.83 -22.21
N LEU A 161 9.77 4.78 -22.07
CA LEU A 161 8.51 4.84 -21.33
C LEU A 161 8.52 3.90 -20.12
N LEU A 162 8.38 4.45 -18.90
CA LEU A 162 8.14 3.67 -17.69
C LEU A 162 6.64 3.59 -17.41
N ILE A 163 6.04 2.42 -17.60
CA ILE A 163 4.64 2.11 -17.32
C ILE A 163 4.53 1.46 -15.95
N LEU A 164 3.82 2.10 -15.03
CA LEU A 164 3.33 1.46 -13.81
C LEU A 164 1.91 0.93 -14.13
N PRO A 165 1.66 -0.40 -14.07
CA PRO A 165 0.38 -0.96 -14.47
C PRO A 165 -0.76 -0.38 -13.63
N GLU A 166 -1.88 -0.06 -14.28
CA GLU A 166 -3.15 0.12 -13.60
C GLU A 166 -3.53 -1.22 -12.98
N SER A 167 -3.38 -1.31 -11.67
CA SER A 167 -4.07 -2.37 -10.94
C SER A 167 -5.58 -2.14 -11.12
N PRO A 168 -6.39 -3.21 -11.25
CA PRO A 168 -7.86 -3.10 -11.16
C PRO A 168 -8.34 -2.49 -9.83
N THR A 169 -7.43 -2.34 -8.87
CA THR A 169 -7.60 -1.44 -7.74
C THR A 169 -6.80 -0.16 -8.01
N THR A 170 -7.48 0.98 -8.04
CA THR A 170 -6.94 2.36 -8.11
C THR A 170 -5.87 2.69 -7.05
N SER A 171 -5.49 1.74 -6.21
CA SER A 171 -4.53 1.84 -5.13
C SER A 171 -3.06 1.88 -5.55
N VAL A 172 -2.62 1.20 -6.63
CA VAL A 172 -1.17 1.06 -6.89
C VAL A 172 -0.48 2.39 -7.21
N PRO A 173 -0.98 3.21 -8.17
CA PRO A 173 -0.38 4.51 -8.43
C PRO A 173 -0.45 5.47 -7.23
N ARG A 174 -1.56 5.43 -6.49
CA ARG A 174 -1.75 6.21 -5.25
C ARG A 174 -0.69 5.85 -4.20
N GLN A 175 -0.39 4.56 -4.02
CA GLN A 175 0.63 4.12 -3.07
C GLN A 175 2.05 4.39 -3.59
N ALA A 176 2.32 4.18 -4.88
CA ALA A 176 3.63 4.41 -5.47
C ALA A 176 4.10 5.85 -5.26
N ILE A 177 3.26 6.85 -5.55
CA ILE A 177 3.63 8.26 -5.35
C ILE A 177 3.84 8.60 -3.87
N ARG A 178 3.06 8.02 -2.96
CA ARG A 178 3.21 8.20 -1.50
C ARG A 178 4.51 7.58 -0.99
N VAL A 179 4.89 6.40 -1.51
CA VAL A 179 6.18 5.76 -1.19
C VAL A 179 7.32 6.64 -1.69
N ILE A 180 7.30 7.06 -2.96
CA ILE A 180 8.33 7.95 -3.53
C ILE A 180 8.51 9.22 -2.69
N MET A 181 7.41 9.82 -2.23
CA MET A 181 7.44 11.01 -1.37
C MET A 181 7.96 10.75 0.06
N ALA A 182 7.77 9.53 0.57
CA ALA A 182 8.20 9.15 1.92
C ALA A 182 9.63 8.62 1.96
N THR A 183 10.21 8.25 0.82
CA THR A 183 11.59 7.78 0.75
C THR A 183 12.57 8.95 0.92
N GLU A 184 13.48 8.80 1.88
CA GLU A 184 14.59 9.74 2.07
C GLU A 184 15.71 9.49 1.03
N GLY A 185 16.37 10.56 0.59
CA GLY A 185 17.53 10.46 -0.29
C GLY A 185 17.23 10.20 -1.77
N VAL A 186 15.96 10.30 -2.20
CA VAL A 186 15.61 10.26 -3.63
C VAL A 186 16.25 11.45 -4.35
N ASP A 187 16.86 11.19 -5.50
CA ASP A 187 17.42 12.24 -6.37
C ASP A 187 16.36 13.30 -6.72
N GLN A 188 16.73 14.58 -6.61
CA GLN A 188 15.78 15.67 -6.74
C GLN A 188 15.22 15.80 -8.17
N GLU A 189 16.02 15.48 -9.19
CA GLU A 189 15.57 15.53 -10.58
C GLU A 189 14.61 14.36 -10.87
N ALA A 190 14.94 13.16 -10.39
CA ALA A 190 14.07 11.99 -10.48
C ALA A 190 12.73 12.22 -9.77
N LEU A 191 12.76 12.75 -8.55
CA LEU A 191 11.57 13.12 -7.78
C LEU A 191 10.74 14.17 -8.52
N THR A 192 11.39 15.21 -9.07
CA THR A 192 10.72 16.26 -9.86
C THR A 192 10.01 15.69 -11.08
N LEU A 193 10.65 14.76 -11.79
CA LEU A 193 10.07 14.12 -12.96
C LEU A 193 8.87 13.24 -12.58
N ALA A 194 9.00 12.39 -11.55
CA ALA A 194 7.91 11.53 -11.08
C ALA A 194 6.68 12.36 -10.64
N ILE A 195 6.89 13.42 -9.85
CA ILE A 195 5.82 14.31 -9.39
C ILE A 195 5.17 15.05 -10.57
N ARG A 196 5.94 15.53 -11.54
CA ARG A 196 5.40 16.19 -12.75
C ARG A 196 4.45 15.29 -13.53
N ASN A 197 4.81 14.02 -13.70
CA ASN A 197 3.98 13.06 -14.40
C ASN A 197 2.72 12.72 -13.59
N ALA A 198 2.87 12.51 -12.28
CA ALA A 198 1.75 12.25 -11.39
C ALA A 198 0.74 13.43 -11.33
N LEU A 199 1.20 14.68 -11.47
CA LEU A 199 0.32 15.87 -11.60
C LEU A 199 -0.57 15.84 -12.86
N SER A 200 -0.20 15.06 -13.88
CA SER A 200 -0.96 14.88 -15.12
C SER A 200 -1.83 13.60 -15.11
N SER A 201 -1.82 12.83 -14.03
CA SER A 201 -2.61 11.60 -13.90
C SER A 201 -4.11 11.86 -14.08
N SER A 202 -4.86 10.91 -14.63
CA SER A 202 -6.33 10.92 -14.66
C SER A 202 -6.95 10.73 -13.27
N ASP A 203 -6.26 10.03 -12.37
CA ASP A 203 -6.67 9.86 -10.97
C ASP A 203 -6.37 11.12 -10.16
N TRP A 204 -7.43 11.74 -9.63
CA TRP A 204 -7.31 12.96 -8.85
C TRP A 204 -6.55 12.76 -7.53
N GLU A 205 -6.61 11.58 -6.90
CA GLU A 205 -5.85 11.31 -5.67
C GLU A 205 -4.36 11.29 -5.97
N VAL A 206 -3.95 10.72 -7.11
CA VAL A 206 -2.55 10.76 -7.56
C VAL A 206 -2.09 12.19 -7.80
N ARG A 207 -2.91 13.00 -8.50
CA ARG A 207 -2.62 14.44 -8.71
C ARG A 207 -2.51 15.19 -7.38
N ALA A 208 -3.43 14.97 -6.46
CA ALA A 208 -3.45 15.63 -5.15
C ALA A 208 -2.26 15.20 -4.28
N SER A 209 -1.92 13.90 -4.26
CA SER A 209 -0.69 13.39 -3.64
C SER A 209 0.55 14.06 -4.22
N ALA A 210 0.66 14.14 -5.55
CA ALA A 210 1.79 14.77 -6.24
C ALA A 210 1.90 16.28 -5.94
N MET A 211 0.78 17.00 -5.87
CA MET A 211 0.76 18.41 -5.44
C MET A 211 1.32 18.60 -4.03
N LEU A 212 0.97 17.71 -3.10
CA LEU A 212 1.47 17.75 -1.74
C LEU A 212 2.96 17.36 -1.68
N GLY A 213 3.35 16.34 -2.46
CA GLY A 213 4.74 15.93 -2.62
C GLY A 213 5.63 17.03 -3.20
N ALA A 214 5.15 17.77 -4.20
CA ALA A 214 5.85 18.93 -4.76
C ALA A 214 6.14 19.98 -3.68
N ALA A 215 5.12 20.33 -2.89
CA ALA A 215 5.24 21.31 -1.81
C ALA A 215 6.18 20.83 -0.69
N ARG A 216 6.04 19.57 -0.26
CA ARG A 216 6.89 18.98 0.80
C ARG A 216 8.35 18.86 0.37
N GLY A 217 8.61 18.50 -0.88
CA GLY A 217 9.96 18.42 -1.45
C GLY A 217 10.55 19.76 -1.89
N GLY A 218 9.82 20.89 -1.74
CA GLY A 218 10.29 22.20 -2.16
C GLY A 218 10.57 22.30 -3.68
N LEU A 219 9.80 21.60 -4.51
CA LEU A 219 10.04 21.47 -5.95
C LEU A 219 9.49 22.68 -6.72
N GLN A 220 10.11 23.85 -6.52
CA GLN A 220 9.63 25.16 -7.00
C GLN A 220 9.30 25.19 -8.51
N SER A 221 10.07 24.45 -9.32
CA SER A 221 9.87 24.33 -10.77
C SER A 221 8.49 23.76 -11.16
N LEU A 222 7.80 23.10 -10.23
CA LEU A 222 6.48 22.51 -10.44
C LEU A 222 5.33 23.45 -10.05
N GLY A 223 5.60 24.67 -9.55
CA GLY A 223 4.56 25.62 -9.12
C GLY A 223 3.49 25.90 -10.20
N MET A 224 3.91 26.06 -11.46
CA MET A 224 2.96 26.26 -12.57
C MET A 224 2.15 25.01 -12.91
N HIS A 225 2.71 23.82 -12.73
CA HIS A 225 1.99 22.56 -12.91
C HIS A 225 0.94 22.38 -11.82
N VAL A 226 1.30 22.62 -10.55
CA VAL A 226 0.38 22.61 -9.41
C VAL A 226 -0.75 23.64 -9.58
N LYS A 227 -0.44 24.85 -10.06
CA LYS A 227 -1.46 25.89 -10.32
C LYS A 227 -2.45 25.51 -11.40
N ARG A 228 -2.01 24.78 -12.44
CA ARG A 228 -2.85 24.34 -13.57
C ARG A 228 -3.56 23.02 -13.32
N MET A 229 -3.14 22.28 -12.31
CA MET A 229 -3.74 21.00 -11.93
C MET A 229 -5.25 21.13 -11.73
N GLU A 230 -5.99 20.25 -12.39
CA GLU A 230 -7.44 20.22 -12.28
C GLU A 230 -7.89 19.56 -10.97
N ILE A 231 -8.64 20.34 -10.19
CA ILE A 231 -9.32 19.85 -8.99
C ILE A 231 -10.60 19.13 -9.43
N PRO A 232 -10.84 17.89 -8.96
CA PRO A 232 -12.00 17.10 -9.36
C PRO A 232 -13.31 17.86 -9.09
N GLN A 233 -14.27 17.70 -10.01
CA GLN A 233 -15.61 18.27 -9.87
C GLN A 233 -16.43 17.46 -8.87
N ARG A 234 -17.52 18.07 -8.37
CA ARG A 234 -18.51 17.37 -7.56
C ARG A 234 -19.29 16.41 -8.47
N GLY A 235 -19.47 15.16 -8.06
CA GLY A 235 -20.30 14.23 -8.82
C GLY A 235 -20.41 12.83 -8.21
N PRO A 236 -21.26 11.97 -8.79
CA PRO A 236 -21.53 10.60 -8.30
C PRO A 236 -20.33 9.64 -8.31
N GLY A 237 -19.26 9.99 -9.02
CA GLY A 237 -17.95 9.30 -9.00
C GLY A 237 -16.80 10.26 -8.70
N GLY A 238 -17.08 11.37 -8.00
CA GLY A 238 -16.14 12.44 -7.72
C GLY A 238 -15.91 12.66 -6.22
N VAL A 239 -15.41 13.85 -5.90
CA VAL A 239 -15.20 14.27 -4.51
C VAL A 239 -16.45 14.91 -3.93
N THR A 240 -16.64 14.77 -2.61
CA THR A 240 -17.70 15.50 -1.91
C THR A 240 -17.45 17.01 -1.98
N GLY A 241 -18.49 17.80 -1.71
CA GLY A 241 -18.38 19.24 -1.72
C GLY A 241 -17.36 19.79 -0.71
N ASP A 242 -17.12 19.06 0.38
CA ASP A 242 -16.19 19.43 1.46
C ASP A 242 -14.76 19.07 1.07
N VAL A 243 -14.52 17.84 0.61
CA VAL A 243 -13.22 17.40 0.09
C VAL A 243 -12.74 18.33 -1.02
N ARG A 244 -13.62 18.75 -1.95
CA ARG A 244 -13.24 19.72 -2.99
C ARG A 244 -12.76 21.06 -2.43
N ARG A 245 -13.42 21.58 -1.39
CA ARG A 245 -12.99 22.83 -0.72
C ARG A 245 -11.64 22.65 -0.06
N MET A 246 -11.41 21.48 0.54
CA MET A 246 -10.15 21.15 1.17
C MET A 246 -9.01 21.07 0.14
N LEU A 247 -9.23 20.39 -1.00
CA LEU A 247 -8.26 20.31 -2.09
C LEU A 247 -7.90 21.68 -2.66
N LEU A 248 -8.87 22.58 -2.81
CA LEU A 248 -8.61 23.97 -3.25
C LEU A 248 -7.77 24.75 -2.23
N ALA A 249 -8.02 24.57 -0.93
CA ALA A 249 -7.23 25.20 0.11
C ALA A 249 -5.80 24.62 0.14
N MET A 250 -5.67 23.29 0.01
CA MET A 250 -4.39 22.61 -0.09
C MET A 250 -3.59 23.10 -1.30
N GLN A 251 -4.21 23.23 -2.48
CA GLN A 251 -3.53 23.77 -3.67
C GLN A 251 -2.98 25.17 -3.45
N LYS A 252 -3.76 26.07 -2.84
CA LYS A 252 -3.30 27.42 -2.50
C LYS A 252 -2.13 27.39 -1.52
N ALA A 253 -2.21 26.57 -0.47
CA ALA A 253 -1.15 26.43 0.52
C ALA A 253 0.13 25.80 -0.06
N SER A 254 0.00 24.78 -0.92
CA SER A 254 1.12 24.20 -1.68
C SER A 254 1.82 25.24 -2.53
N LEU A 255 1.08 26.13 -3.21
CA LEU A 255 1.67 27.21 -4.00
C LEU A 255 2.45 28.22 -3.14
N VAL A 256 1.98 28.51 -1.92
CA VAL A 256 2.71 29.35 -0.96
C VAL A 256 4.03 28.70 -0.54
N LEU A 257 4.03 27.40 -0.25
CA LEU A 257 5.25 26.66 0.09
C LEU A 257 6.24 26.60 -1.08
N LEU A 258 5.74 26.37 -2.30
CA LEU A 258 6.55 26.35 -3.51
C LEU A 258 7.13 27.71 -3.89
N SER A 259 6.57 28.82 -3.40
CA SER A 259 7.11 30.17 -3.59
C SER A 259 8.10 30.61 -2.49
N CYS A 260 8.72 29.66 -1.77
CA CYS A 260 9.59 29.91 -0.61
C CYS A 260 8.87 30.57 0.58
N GLY A 261 7.58 30.32 0.77
CA GLY A 261 6.86 30.79 1.94
C GLY A 261 7.43 30.18 3.23
N ALA A 262 7.77 31.01 4.21
CA ALA A 262 8.16 30.53 5.53
C ALA A 262 7.02 29.69 6.14
N ILE A 263 7.35 28.51 6.67
CA ILE A 263 6.37 27.68 7.38
C ILE A 263 6.22 28.26 8.79
N PRO A 264 5.00 28.66 9.22
CA PRO A 264 4.81 29.22 10.55
C PRO A 264 5.19 28.23 11.66
N GLU A 265 5.63 28.78 12.79
CA GLU A 265 5.85 28.00 14.01
C GLU A 265 4.55 27.37 14.52
N THR A 266 4.69 26.35 15.36
CA THR A 266 3.54 25.65 15.95
C THR A 266 2.83 26.58 16.94
N SER A 267 1.55 26.87 16.72
CA SER A 267 0.72 27.53 17.72
C SER A 267 0.46 26.61 18.92
N ALA A 268 0.43 27.18 20.13
CA ALA A 268 -0.02 26.47 21.32
C ALA A 268 -1.55 26.31 21.34
N GLU A 269 -2.27 27.21 20.69
CA GLU A 269 -3.73 27.27 20.66
C GLU A 269 -4.31 26.55 19.44
N ALA A 270 -5.55 26.10 19.56
CA ALA A 270 -6.29 25.46 18.47
C ALA A 270 -6.45 26.45 17.29
N PRO A 271 -6.45 25.96 16.03
CA PRO A 271 -6.60 26.82 14.86
C PRO A 271 -8.06 27.27 14.66
N ASP A 272 -8.56 28.15 15.53
CA ASP A 272 -9.94 28.65 15.54
C ASP A 272 -10.16 29.89 14.66
N ASN A 273 -9.06 30.57 14.30
CA ASN A 273 -9.06 31.76 13.47
C ASN A 273 -8.34 31.51 12.14
N ARG A 274 -8.58 32.40 11.17
CA ARG A 274 -8.07 32.24 9.80
C ARG A 274 -6.53 32.13 9.71
N PRO A 275 -5.72 32.98 10.39
CA PRO A 275 -4.27 32.80 10.43
C PRO A 275 -3.84 31.44 11.03
N GLY A 276 -4.46 31.03 12.14
CA GLY A 276 -4.20 29.75 12.79
C GLY A 276 -4.50 28.56 11.88
N MET A 277 -5.64 28.57 11.19
CA MET A 277 -6.01 27.55 10.20
C MET A 277 -5.01 27.51 9.02
N GLN A 278 -4.56 28.67 8.54
CA GLN A 278 -3.57 28.74 7.46
C GLN A 278 -2.22 28.17 7.90
N ALA A 279 -1.75 28.53 9.11
CA ALA A 279 -0.53 27.97 9.68
C ALA A 279 -0.65 26.45 9.87
N HIS A 280 -1.77 25.97 10.40
CA HIS A 280 -2.06 24.55 10.58
C HIS A 280 -1.99 23.78 9.24
N LEU A 281 -2.65 24.30 8.20
CA LEU A 281 -2.63 23.70 6.86
C LEU A 281 -1.23 23.66 6.25
N LEU A 282 -0.47 24.76 6.30
CA LEU A 282 0.90 24.81 5.77
C LEU A 282 1.81 23.78 6.45
N ARG A 283 1.72 23.68 7.79
CA ARG A 283 2.48 22.68 8.57
C ARG A 283 2.08 21.25 8.21
N SER A 284 0.78 20.99 8.04
CA SER A 284 0.27 19.67 7.64
C SER A 284 0.82 19.24 6.28
N ILE A 285 0.78 20.12 5.27
CA ILE A 285 1.32 19.85 3.93
C ILE A 285 2.82 19.61 3.98
N ALA A 286 3.55 20.44 4.74
CA ALA A 286 4.98 20.30 4.95
C ALA A 286 5.39 19.02 5.70
N GLY A 287 4.43 18.24 6.23
CA GLY A 287 4.72 17.01 6.98
C GLY A 287 5.33 17.26 8.36
N LEU A 288 5.15 18.48 8.90
CA LEU A 288 5.63 18.80 10.23
C LEU A 288 4.68 18.26 11.30
N PRO A 289 5.17 17.96 12.52
CA PRO A 289 4.33 17.54 13.63
C PRO A 289 3.20 18.54 13.91
N LEU A 290 2.01 17.99 14.13
CA LEU A 290 0.79 18.71 14.45
C LEU A 290 0.36 18.45 15.90
N ARG A 291 -0.20 19.46 16.56
CA ARG A 291 -0.79 19.32 17.91
C ARG A 291 -2.28 18.97 17.90
N PHE A 292 -2.97 19.41 16.85
CA PHE A 292 -4.39 19.23 16.66
C PHE A 292 -4.59 18.46 15.37
N TYR A 293 -5.56 17.55 15.36
CA TYR A 293 -5.94 16.81 14.16
C TYR A 293 -7.39 17.09 13.83
N ASP A 294 -7.62 17.37 12.56
CA ASP A 294 -8.93 17.62 11.95
C ASP A 294 -9.05 16.87 10.61
N ASP A 295 -10.18 17.05 9.92
CA ASP A 295 -10.40 16.45 8.61
C ASP A 295 -9.34 16.87 7.57
N PHE A 296 -8.77 18.08 7.67
CA PHE A 296 -7.70 18.54 6.78
C PHE A 296 -6.43 17.73 6.99
N SER A 297 -5.98 17.62 8.23
CA SER A 297 -4.81 16.82 8.59
C SER A 297 -5.01 15.36 8.23
N LEU A 298 -6.24 14.84 8.36
CA LEU A 298 -6.59 13.47 8.01
C LEU A 298 -6.50 13.25 6.49
N LEU A 299 -7.08 14.14 5.68
CA LEU A 299 -6.99 14.06 4.22
C LEU A 299 -5.55 14.26 3.73
N THR A 300 -4.79 15.21 4.28
CA THR A 300 -3.37 15.40 3.94
C THR A 300 -2.58 14.15 4.26
N THR A 301 -2.81 13.55 5.43
CA THR A 301 -2.16 12.28 5.80
C THR A 301 -2.55 11.19 4.81
N ALA A 302 -3.84 11.08 4.45
CA ALA A 302 -4.29 10.06 3.52
C ALA A 302 -3.71 10.18 2.12
N LEU A 303 -3.41 11.40 1.68
CA LEU A 303 -2.80 11.65 0.39
C LEU A 303 -1.27 11.56 0.40
N THR A 304 -0.63 11.56 1.57
CA THR A 304 0.85 11.59 1.64
C THR A 304 1.49 10.39 2.33
N GLN A 305 0.75 9.69 3.18
CA GLN A 305 1.25 8.54 3.93
C GLN A 305 1.03 7.24 3.12
N PRO A 306 2.09 6.51 2.75
CA PRO A 306 1.92 5.19 2.17
C PRO A 306 1.45 4.20 3.24
N LEU A 307 0.76 3.14 2.80
CA LEU A 307 0.56 1.97 3.63
C LEU A 307 1.92 1.39 4.03
N PRO A 308 2.05 0.85 5.26
CA PRO A 308 3.27 0.22 5.71
C PRO A 308 3.61 -0.95 4.79
N LEU A 309 4.79 -0.89 4.19
CA LEU A 309 5.27 -1.96 3.32
C LEU A 309 5.53 -3.25 4.10
N VAL A 310 5.90 -3.11 5.37
CA VAL A 310 6.14 -4.23 6.30
C VAL A 310 5.17 -4.13 7.45
N VAL A 311 4.35 -5.16 7.60
CA VAL A 311 3.36 -5.26 8.66
C VAL A 311 3.79 -6.33 9.66
N PRO A 312 3.93 -6.01 10.95
CA PRO A 312 4.21 -7.00 11.99
C PRO A 312 3.20 -8.14 11.92
N GLN A 313 3.70 -9.37 11.81
CA GLN A 313 2.88 -10.58 11.77
C GLN A 313 2.53 -11.02 13.19
N PRO A 314 1.42 -11.75 13.41
CA PRO A 314 1.12 -12.33 14.71
C PRO A 314 2.23 -13.31 15.11
N ALA A 315 2.77 -13.15 16.32
CA ALA A 315 3.82 -14.03 16.83
C ALA A 315 3.30 -15.44 17.15
N ILE A 316 2.07 -15.52 17.67
CA ILE A 316 1.38 -16.76 18.04
C ILE A 316 -0.04 -16.66 17.50
N LEU A 317 -0.52 -17.74 16.87
CA LEU A 317 -1.92 -17.85 16.45
C LEU A 317 -2.76 -18.43 17.59
N PRO A 318 -3.98 -17.91 17.84
CA PRO A 318 -4.92 -18.54 18.75
C PRO A 318 -5.18 -20.00 18.37
N CYS A 319 -5.38 -20.87 19.37
CA CYS A 319 -5.74 -22.26 19.12
C CYS A 319 -7.02 -22.34 18.28
N GLY A 320 -7.02 -23.15 17.21
CA GLY A 320 -8.15 -23.26 16.28
C GLY A 320 -8.13 -22.23 15.14
N LEU A 321 -7.13 -21.34 15.10
CA LEU A 321 -6.86 -20.46 13.96
C LEU A 321 -5.59 -20.90 13.23
N ASP A 322 -5.75 -21.28 11.97
CA ASP A 322 -4.65 -21.65 11.10
C ASP A 322 -4.40 -20.57 10.04
N ARG A 323 -3.18 -20.56 9.50
CA ARG A 323 -2.83 -19.74 8.33
C ARG A 323 -2.61 -20.64 7.13
N ASP A 324 -3.37 -20.43 6.07
CA ASP A 324 -3.24 -21.22 4.85
C ASP A 324 -2.01 -20.82 4.01
N ARG A 325 -1.75 -21.55 2.92
CA ARG A 325 -0.63 -21.30 2.00
C ARG A 325 -0.71 -19.94 1.29
N ASN A 326 -1.91 -19.39 1.17
CA ASN A 326 -2.17 -18.07 0.58
C ASN A 326 -2.08 -16.96 1.64
N GLY A 327 -1.74 -17.31 2.89
CA GLY A 327 -1.60 -16.38 4.00
C GLY A 327 -2.91 -15.95 4.61
N VAL A 328 -4.04 -16.55 4.26
CA VAL A 328 -5.37 -16.28 4.82
C VAL A 328 -5.48 -16.98 6.17
N TYR A 329 -5.98 -16.27 7.18
CA TYR A 329 -6.25 -16.83 8.50
C TYR A 329 -7.64 -17.46 8.51
N ARG A 330 -7.77 -18.71 8.95
CA ARG A 330 -9.01 -19.47 8.91
C ARG A 330 -9.21 -20.29 10.17
N SER A 331 -10.46 -20.34 10.63
CA SER A 331 -10.94 -21.33 11.57
C SER A 331 -11.76 -22.39 10.83
N ARG A 332 -12.64 -23.11 11.52
CA ARG A 332 -13.48 -24.16 10.92
C ARG A 332 -14.40 -23.61 9.83
N SER A 333 -15.06 -22.48 10.09
CA SER A 333 -16.03 -21.89 9.14
C SER A 333 -15.78 -20.43 8.81
N LEU A 334 -14.86 -19.75 9.49
CA LEU A 334 -14.63 -18.30 9.33
C LEU A 334 -13.25 -18.01 8.74
N GLU A 335 -13.20 -16.98 7.88
CA GLU A 335 -11.95 -16.33 7.47
C GLU A 335 -11.73 -15.08 8.32
N PHE A 336 -10.47 -14.82 8.68
CA PHE A 336 -10.07 -13.68 9.46
C PHE A 336 -9.03 -12.83 8.73
N ILE A 337 -9.02 -11.55 9.06
CA ILE A 337 -7.93 -10.61 8.75
C ILE A 337 -7.13 -10.35 10.02
N TRP A 338 -5.86 -10.01 9.84
CA TRP A 338 -4.99 -9.56 10.91
C TRP A 338 -4.92 -8.03 10.91
N VAL A 339 -5.28 -7.40 12.04
CA VAL A 339 -5.04 -5.98 12.27
C VAL A 339 -3.81 -5.82 13.16
N PRO A 340 -2.70 -5.28 12.63
CA PRO A 340 -1.42 -5.23 13.34
C PRO A 340 -1.38 -4.17 14.47
N PRO A 341 -0.49 -4.32 15.46
CA PRO A 341 -0.28 -3.32 16.51
C PRO A 341 0.58 -2.15 16.01
N ILE A 342 0.05 -1.38 15.07
CA ILE A 342 0.68 -0.15 14.57
C ILE A 342 -0.25 1.05 14.80
N VAL A 343 0.21 2.25 14.47
CA VAL A 343 -0.62 3.46 14.57
C VAL A 343 -1.71 3.44 13.50
N HIS A 344 -2.96 3.62 13.92
CA HIS A 344 -4.12 3.83 13.06
C HIS A 344 -4.72 5.22 13.29
N TRP A 345 -5.41 5.73 12.28
CA TRP A 345 -6.19 6.96 12.39
C TRP A 345 -7.65 6.64 12.67
N LEU A 346 -8.25 7.36 13.60
CA LEU A 346 -9.65 7.18 14.00
C LEU A 346 -10.38 8.52 14.03
N GLY A 347 -11.69 8.47 13.80
CA GLY A 347 -12.57 9.61 13.95
C GLY A 347 -12.70 10.49 12.71
N ALA A 348 -13.43 11.58 12.89
CA ALA A 348 -13.68 12.64 11.91
C ALA A 348 -13.96 13.96 12.65
N GLY A 349 -13.85 15.09 11.96
CA GLY A 349 -13.99 16.42 12.53
C GLY A 349 -12.96 16.66 13.64
N THR A 350 -13.42 17.09 14.81
CA THR A 350 -12.55 17.37 15.98
C THR A 350 -12.16 16.11 16.76
N ASN A 351 -12.72 14.95 16.43
CA ASN A 351 -12.44 13.68 17.14
C ASN A 351 -11.35 12.86 16.45
N VAL A 352 -10.65 13.43 15.46
CA VAL A 352 -9.54 12.78 14.79
C VAL A 352 -8.40 12.54 15.78
N ARG A 353 -7.92 11.30 15.82
CA ARG A 353 -6.81 10.90 16.70
C ARG A 353 -6.03 9.73 16.10
N GLN A 354 -4.80 9.58 16.58
CA GLN A 354 -4.00 8.39 16.37
C GLN A 354 -4.23 7.41 17.52
N GLN A 355 -4.34 6.12 17.20
CA GLN A 355 -4.49 5.06 18.19
C GLN A 355 -3.71 3.83 17.76
N THR A 356 -2.95 3.26 18.69
CA THR A 356 -2.24 1.99 18.50
C THR A 356 -2.92 0.96 19.40
N PRO A 357 -3.42 -0.16 18.86
CA PRO A 357 -3.96 -1.20 19.72
C PRO A 357 -2.81 -1.84 20.52
N ALA A 358 -3.06 -2.15 21.79
CA ALA A 358 -2.02 -2.70 22.68
C ALA A 358 -1.37 -3.99 22.14
N GLN A 359 -2.15 -4.75 21.38
CA GLN A 359 -1.73 -5.91 20.60
C GLN A 359 -2.52 -5.95 19.30
N GLY A 360 -1.99 -6.65 18.29
CA GLY A 360 -2.78 -6.92 17.10
C GLY A 360 -3.90 -7.93 17.40
N TYR A 361 -4.92 -7.94 16.56
CA TYR A 361 -6.10 -8.77 16.75
C TYR A 361 -6.64 -9.28 15.41
N PHE A 362 -7.51 -10.29 15.50
CA PHE A 362 -8.16 -10.89 14.35
C PHE A 362 -9.61 -10.47 14.27
N LEU A 363 -10.04 -10.12 13.05
CA LEU A 363 -11.43 -9.76 12.76
C LEU A 363 -11.94 -10.65 11.62
N ALA A 364 -13.18 -11.12 11.70
CA ALA A 364 -13.79 -11.88 10.62
C ALA A 364 -13.76 -11.05 9.32
N ARG A 365 -13.33 -11.66 8.22
CA ARG A 365 -13.12 -11.00 6.92
C ARG A 365 -14.43 -10.53 6.30
N TRP A 366 -15.52 -11.24 6.59
CA TRP A 366 -16.88 -10.96 6.12
C TRP A 366 -17.82 -10.81 7.32
N PRO A 367 -18.94 -10.07 7.21
CA PRO A 367 -20.02 -10.18 8.18
C PRO A 367 -20.62 -11.60 8.14
N LEU A 368 -21.19 -12.04 9.25
CA LEU A 368 -21.85 -13.34 9.33
C LEU A 368 -23.05 -13.39 8.35
N ARG A 369 -23.22 -14.54 7.69
CA ARG A 369 -24.37 -14.82 6.82
C ARG A 369 -25.39 -15.70 7.53
N SER A 370 -26.65 -15.58 7.15
CA SER A 370 -27.70 -16.49 7.59
C SER A 370 -27.47 -17.90 7.03
N SER A 371 -27.83 -18.95 7.75
CA SER A 371 -27.74 -20.33 7.24
C SER A 371 -28.75 -20.61 6.11
N ASN A 372 -29.85 -19.86 6.08
CA ASN A 372 -31.00 -20.13 5.22
C ASN A 372 -31.06 -19.21 3.99
N SER A 373 -30.18 -18.22 3.92
CA SER A 373 -30.10 -17.28 2.80
C SER A 373 -28.66 -16.85 2.59
N ASN A 374 -28.32 -16.39 1.38
CA ASN A 374 -27.02 -15.78 1.13
C ASN A 374 -26.94 -14.33 1.69
N GLU A 375 -27.86 -13.91 2.56
CA GLU A 375 -27.89 -12.57 3.13
C GLU A 375 -27.11 -12.50 4.45
N TYR A 376 -26.67 -11.30 4.83
CA TYR A 376 -26.03 -11.08 6.13
C TYR A 376 -27.04 -11.27 7.25
N LEU A 377 -26.60 -11.91 8.33
CA LEU A 377 -27.40 -12.10 9.54
C LEU A 377 -27.58 -10.74 10.24
N GLN A 378 -28.75 -10.13 10.06
CA GLN A 378 -29.14 -8.89 10.72
C GLN A 378 -29.98 -9.19 11.96
N THR A 379 -29.61 -8.61 13.10
CA THR A 379 -30.31 -8.87 14.36
C THR A 379 -30.16 -7.70 15.34
N SER A 380 -30.84 -7.77 16.49
CA SER A 380 -30.68 -6.81 17.58
C SER A 380 -29.32 -6.98 18.28
N PHE A 381 -28.85 -5.94 18.97
CA PHE A 381 -27.55 -6.02 19.65
C PHE A 381 -27.49 -7.11 20.72
N ALA A 382 -28.58 -7.34 21.48
CA ALA A 382 -28.65 -8.41 22.47
C ALA A 382 -28.46 -9.79 21.83
N ARG A 383 -29.19 -10.06 20.74
CA ARG A 383 -29.06 -11.33 20.01
C ARG A 383 -27.72 -11.47 19.30
N ALA A 384 -27.10 -10.37 18.86
CA ALA A 384 -25.76 -10.40 18.29
C ALA A 384 -24.71 -10.93 19.27
N ARG A 385 -24.86 -10.64 20.58
CA ARG A 385 -23.98 -11.18 21.62
C ARG A 385 -24.16 -12.68 21.82
N GLU A 386 -25.41 -13.14 21.88
CA GLU A 386 -25.72 -14.58 21.96
C GLU A 386 -25.15 -15.34 20.76
N VAL A 387 -25.27 -14.79 19.54
CA VAL A 387 -24.69 -15.39 18.33
C VAL A 387 -23.16 -15.45 18.42
N ALA A 388 -22.48 -14.45 19.01
CA ALA A 388 -21.04 -14.51 19.20
C ALA A 388 -20.62 -15.65 20.16
N GLU A 389 -21.40 -15.92 21.22
CA GLU A 389 -21.18 -17.04 22.14
C GLU A 389 -21.44 -18.40 21.47
N GLU A 390 -22.50 -18.50 20.66
CA GLU A 390 -22.81 -19.69 19.86
C GLU A 390 -21.66 -20.02 18.89
N PHE A 391 -21.17 -19.03 18.14
CA PHE A 391 -20.03 -19.19 17.23
C PHE A 391 -18.73 -19.47 17.99
N SER A 392 -18.55 -18.92 19.18
CA SER A 392 -17.36 -19.23 19.99
C SER A 392 -17.27 -20.72 20.28
N SER A 393 -18.40 -21.31 20.65
CA SER A 393 -18.51 -22.74 20.94
C SER A 393 -18.28 -23.61 19.69
N SER A 394 -18.82 -23.21 18.54
CA SER A 394 -18.69 -24.00 17.30
C SER A 394 -17.29 -23.93 16.68
N GLU A 395 -16.66 -22.75 16.73
CA GLU A 395 -15.35 -22.51 16.16
C GLU A 395 -14.21 -22.97 17.08
N GLY A 396 -14.48 -23.11 18.38
CA GLY A 396 -13.43 -23.36 19.37
C GLY A 396 -12.52 -22.16 19.59
N LEU A 397 -13.03 -20.95 19.34
CA LEU A 397 -12.36 -19.68 19.50
C LEU A 397 -13.18 -18.82 20.46
N ALA A 398 -12.55 -18.00 21.30
CA ALA A 398 -13.30 -16.96 21.99
C ALA A 398 -13.62 -15.84 21.00
N LEU A 399 -14.88 -15.71 20.61
CA LEU A 399 -15.35 -14.72 19.65
C LEU A 399 -16.21 -13.67 20.34
N ALA A 400 -16.01 -12.42 19.95
CA ALA A 400 -16.74 -11.27 20.50
C ALA A 400 -17.13 -10.29 19.38
N ILE A 401 -18.01 -9.34 19.68
CA ILE A 401 -18.27 -8.20 18.78
C ILE A 401 -17.10 -7.21 18.92
N PRO A 402 -16.53 -6.66 17.83
CA PRO A 402 -15.47 -5.65 17.92
C PRO A 402 -16.00 -4.34 18.50
N THR A 403 -15.16 -3.59 19.19
CA THR A 403 -15.44 -2.18 19.51
C THR A 403 -15.50 -1.34 18.22
N ALA A 404 -16.09 -0.14 18.31
CA ALA A 404 -16.18 0.77 17.17
C ALA A 404 -14.80 1.24 16.69
N ASP A 405 -13.85 1.37 17.62
CA ASP A 405 -12.46 1.72 17.29
C ASP A 405 -11.73 0.56 16.60
N GLU A 406 -11.86 -0.67 17.09
CA GLU A 406 -11.30 -1.85 16.41
C GLU A 406 -11.89 -2.01 15.00
N TRP A 407 -13.20 -1.82 14.86
CA TRP A 407 -13.86 -1.86 13.57
C TRP A 407 -13.30 -0.78 12.62
N GLU A 408 -13.13 0.45 13.11
CA GLU A 408 -12.60 1.55 12.31
C GLU A 408 -11.13 1.35 11.91
N MET A 409 -10.27 0.85 12.81
CA MET A 409 -8.89 0.49 12.47
C MET A 409 -8.82 -0.56 11.34
N ALA A 410 -9.73 -1.55 11.40
CA ALA A 410 -9.80 -2.64 10.43
C ALA A 410 -10.25 -2.18 9.03
N VAL A 411 -11.20 -1.24 8.97
CA VAL A 411 -11.72 -0.72 7.70
C VAL A 411 -10.85 0.40 7.12
N ARG A 412 -10.29 1.27 7.96
CA ARG A 412 -9.56 2.46 7.50
C ARG A 412 -8.11 2.13 7.18
N GLY A 413 -7.46 1.35 8.03
CA GLY A 413 -6.02 1.19 7.98
C GLY A 413 -5.25 2.41 8.54
N PRO A 414 -3.92 2.43 8.34
CA PRO A 414 -3.00 3.38 8.95
C PRO A 414 -2.81 4.66 8.11
N ASP A 415 -3.37 4.70 6.89
CA ASP A 415 -3.19 5.79 5.94
C ASP A 415 -4.39 6.75 5.92
N ALA A 416 -5.14 6.88 7.02
CA ALA A 416 -6.14 7.95 7.21
C ALA A 416 -7.29 8.07 6.18
N ARG A 417 -7.40 7.16 5.19
CA ARG A 417 -8.39 7.24 4.10
C ARG A 417 -9.83 7.43 4.57
N LEU A 418 -10.65 8.14 3.81
CA LEU A 418 -12.04 8.43 4.17
C LEU A 418 -12.98 7.21 4.05
N PHE A 419 -12.77 6.39 3.03
CA PHE A 419 -13.50 5.18 2.68
C PHE A 419 -12.54 3.98 2.63
N PRO A 420 -13.01 2.73 2.73
CA PRO A 420 -12.13 1.56 2.67
C PRO A 420 -11.24 1.53 1.41
N TRP A 421 -11.74 2.05 0.29
CA TRP A 421 -11.08 2.08 -1.02
C TRP A 421 -10.28 3.36 -1.31
N GLY A 422 -10.43 4.43 -0.52
CA GLY A 422 -9.78 5.71 -0.82
C GLY A 422 -10.52 6.92 -0.25
N ASN A 423 -10.34 8.08 -0.88
CA ASN A 423 -10.92 9.35 -0.45
C ASN A 423 -12.04 9.83 -1.39
N GLY A 424 -12.14 9.23 -2.58
CA GLY A 424 -13.22 9.46 -3.54
C GLY A 424 -14.46 8.61 -3.23
N TRP A 425 -15.64 9.15 -3.53
CA TRP A 425 -16.86 8.35 -3.51
C TRP A 425 -16.93 7.53 -4.82
N GLU A 426 -16.95 6.20 -4.69
CA GLU A 426 -16.96 5.26 -5.82
C GLU A 426 -18.01 4.19 -5.51
N LYS A 427 -19.19 4.27 -6.12
CA LYS A 427 -20.34 3.39 -5.78
C LYS A 427 -20.04 1.92 -6.07
N GLU A 428 -19.24 1.67 -7.10
CA GLU A 428 -18.83 0.34 -7.53
C GLU A 428 -17.85 -0.32 -6.53
N MET A 429 -17.29 0.47 -5.59
CA MET A 429 -16.29 0.02 -4.62
C MET A 429 -16.87 -0.33 -3.25
N LEU A 430 -18.20 -0.37 -3.07
CA LEU A 430 -18.81 -0.73 -1.78
C LEU A 430 -18.39 -2.12 -1.26
N SER A 431 -18.08 -3.05 -2.16
CA SER A 431 -17.55 -4.39 -1.84
C SER A 431 -16.02 -4.49 -1.88
N ALA A 432 -15.33 -3.36 -2.10
CA ALA A 432 -13.87 -3.33 -2.12
C ALA A 432 -13.32 -3.69 -0.73
N ALA A 433 -12.14 -4.32 -0.75
CA ALA A 433 -11.48 -4.65 0.50
C ALA A 433 -10.86 -3.40 1.14
N SER A 434 -10.82 -3.37 2.47
CA SER A 434 -9.97 -2.44 3.23
C SER A 434 -8.48 -2.74 3.00
N PRO A 435 -7.56 -1.88 3.48
CA PRO A 435 -6.11 -2.16 3.46
C PRO A 435 -5.72 -3.49 4.09
N TRP A 436 -6.49 -3.94 5.08
CA TRP A 436 -6.25 -5.20 5.78
C TRP A 436 -7.00 -6.38 5.17
N GLY A 437 -7.70 -6.19 4.05
CA GLY A 437 -8.44 -7.25 3.38
C GLY A 437 -9.86 -7.48 3.91
N MET A 438 -10.35 -6.60 4.80
CA MET A 438 -11.72 -6.64 5.32
C MET A 438 -12.69 -6.36 4.16
N ARG A 439 -13.73 -7.17 3.98
CA ARG A 439 -14.70 -7.02 2.88
C ARG A 439 -16.06 -6.56 3.41
N ASP A 440 -16.83 -5.93 2.55
CA ASP A 440 -18.21 -5.48 2.82
C ASP A 440 -18.32 -4.63 4.09
N CYS A 441 -17.36 -3.73 4.25
CA CYS A 441 -17.26 -2.89 5.44
C CYS A 441 -18.23 -1.71 5.38
N ALA A 442 -18.47 -1.17 4.18
CA ALA A 442 -19.19 0.08 4.02
C ALA A 442 -20.24 -0.03 2.92
N GLY A 443 -21.42 0.55 3.13
CA GLY A 443 -22.38 0.74 2.06
C GLY A 443 -23.39 -0.39 1.85
N ILE A 444 -23.15 -1.58 2.41
CA ILE A 444 -24.03 -2.75 2.21
C ILE A 444 -25.01 -2.90 3.37
N VAL A 445 -24.50 -3.05 4.60
CA VAL A 445 -25.31 -3.14 5.81
C VAL A 445 -24.50 -2.61 6.99
N GLY A 446 -25.15 -1.89 7.90
CA GLY A 446 -24.51 -1.45 9.12
C GLY A 446 -24.10 -2.65 9.99
N GLN A 447 -23.02 -2.52 10.77
CA GLN A 447 -22.49 -3.59 11.60
C GLN A 447 -22.42 -3.17 13.07
N TRP A 448 -22.87 -4.05 13.97
CA TRP A 448 -22.79 -3.80 15.41
C TRP A 448 -21.35 -3.71 15.88
N SER A 449 -21.09 -2.74 16.77
CA SER A 449 -19.92 -2.70 17.63
C SER A 449 -20.29 -3.01 19.08
N ALA A 450 -19.32 -3.41 19.89
CA ALA A 450 -19.48 -3.70 21.32
C ALA A 450 -20.00 -2.49 22.12
N ASP A 451 -19.77 -1.28 21.62
CA ASP A 451 -20.28 -0.03 22.21
C ASP A 451 -21.77 0.23 21.91
N GLY A 452 -22.44 -0.71 21.23
CA GLY A 452 -23.81 -0.56 20.75
C GLY A 452 -23.96 0.44 19.61
N LEU A 453 -22.86 0.79 18.93
CA LEU A 453 -22.88 1.65 17.76
C LEU A 453 -22.97 0.79 16.50
N VAL A 454 -23.57 1.34 15.46
CA VAL A 454 -23.58 0.75 14.12
C VAL A 454 -22.58 1.47 13.23
N CYS A 455 -21.65 0.71 12.68
CA CYS A 455 -20.58 1.16 11.80
C CYS A 455 -20.86 0.81 10.33
N GLY A 456 -20.40 1.65 9.40
CA GLY A 456 -20.40 1.33 7.96
C GLY A 456 -21.76 1.24 7.26
N ALA A 457 -22.80 1.86 7.82
CA ALA A 457 -24.17 1.80 7.28
C ALA A 457 -24.27 2.36 5.85
N ALA A 458 -25.25 1.88 5.07
CA ALA A 458 -25.45 2.29 3.67
C ALA A 458 -25.58 3.80 3.46
N ARG A 459 -26.18 4.51 4.43
CA ARG A 459 -26.35 5.96 4.43
C ARG A 459 -25.04 6.74 4.61
N ASP A 460 -24.05 6.14 5.25
CA ASP A 460 -22.76 6.77 5.53
C ASP A 460 -21.64 5.72 5.47
N PRO A 461 -21.04 5.53 4.29
CA PRO A 461 -20.03 4.50 4.05
C PRO A 461 -18.62 4.93 4.49
N ARG A 462 -18.46 6.08 5.15
CA ARG A 462 -17.16 6.54 5.65
C ARG A 462 -16.65 5.59 6.74
N CYS A 463 -15.32 5.43 6.84
CA CYS A 463 -14.68 4.60 7.85
C CYS A 463 -15.04 4.99 9.29
N ALA A 464 -15.19 6.30 9.57
CA ALA A 464 -15.57 6.83 10.88
C ALA A 464 -17.09 6.87 11.13
N ALA A 465 -17.92 6.42 10.19
CA ALA A 465 -19.36 6.51 10.34
C ALA A 465 -19.85 5.64 11.52
N ARG A 466 -20.56 6.27 12.47
CA ARG A 466 -21.13 5.61 13.65
C ARG A 466 -22.55 6.14 13.89
N SER A 467 -23.49 5.27 14.22
CA SER A 467 -24.87 5.64 14.54
C SER A 467 -25.45 4.83 15.70
N ARG A 468 -26.38 5.43 16.44
CA ARG A 468 -27.16 4.77 17.51
C ARG A 468 -28.58 4.38 17.10
N GLN A 469 -28.98 4.68 15.87
CA GLN A 469 -30.40 4.71 15.48
C GLN A 469 -30.93 3.45 14.79
N GLU A 470 -30.19 2.34 14.81
CA GLU A 470 -30.64 1.12 14.13
C GLU A 470 -31.25 0.12 15.13
N SER A 471 -32.40 -0.47 14.77
CA SER A 471 -32.98 -1.58 15.54
C SER A 471 -32.27 -2.91 15.27
N THR A 472 -31.68 -3.05 14.08
CA THR A 472 -30.99 -4.25 13.62
C THR A 472 -29.76 -3.90 12.81
N ALA A 473 -28.70 -4.69 12.93
CA ALA A 473 -27.49 -4.56 12.13
C ALA A 473 -26.82 -5.93 11.95
N ALA A 474 -25.91 -6.03 10.99
CA ALA A 474 -25.13 -7.22 10.75
C ALA A 474 -24.09 -7.46 11.85
N ILE A 475 -23.65 -8.72 11.97
CA ILE A 475 -22.66 -9.13 12.96
C ILE A 475 -21.33 -9.35 12.26
N ARG A 476 -20.26 -8.85 12.88
CA ARG A 476 -18.89 -9.27 12.57
C ARG A 476 -18.21 -9.65 13.87
N LEU A 477 -17.46 -10.74 13.84
CA LEU A 477 -16.80 -11.27 15.03
C LEU A 477 -15.32 -10.88 15.04
N LYS A 478 -14.77 -10.64 16.23
CA LYS A 478 -13.33 -10.61 16.51
C LYS A 478 -12.95 -11.81 17.35
N ILE A 479 -11.69 -12.22 17.30
CA ILE A 479 -11.14 -13.16 18.30
C ILE A 479 -10.77 -12.35 19.54
N ASP A 480 -11.35 -12.70 20.68
CA ASP A 480 -11.01 -12.12 21.97
C ASP A 480 -9.81 -12.86 22.56
N SER A 481 -8.70 -12.13 22.68
CA SER A 481 -7.44 -12.64 23.22
C SER A 481 -7.44 -12.75 24.75
N GLN A 482 -8.50 -12.32 25.44
CA GLN A 482 -8.56 -12.31 26.90
C GLN A 482 -8.91 -13.65 27.56
N VAL A 483 -8.95 -14.77 26.83
CA VAL A 483 -9.18 -16.07 27.49
C VAL A 483 -8.02 -16.34 28.46
N PRO A 484 -8.27 -16.36 29.79
CA PRO A 484 -7.26 -16.78 30.74
C PRO A 484 -6.96 -18.23 30.40
N SER A 485 -5.68 -18.56 30.16
CA SER A 485 -5.26 -19.96 30.04
C SER A 485 -5.77 -20.72 31.26
N SER A 486 -6.75 -21.60 31.07
CA SER A 486 -7.39 -22.38 32.13
C SER A 486 -6.48 -23.50 32.67
N SER A 487 -5.17 -23.29 32.68
CA SER A 487 -4.15 -24.26 33.12
C SER A 487 -3.74 -24.12 34.58
N ASP A 488 -4.39 -23.25 35.37
CA ASP A 488 -4.13 -23.12 36.83
C ASP A 488 -5.10 -23.94 37.70
N THR A 489 -5.76 -24.95 37.13
CA THR A 489 -6.63 -25.88 37.88
C THR A 489 -6.09 -27.30 37.88
N THR A 490 -4.95 -27.52 38.53
CA THR A 490 -4.70 -28.77 39.25
C THR A 490 -4.11 -28.47 40.61
N ALA A 491 -5.02 -28.26 41.58
CA ALA A 491 -4.85 -28.70 42.96
C ALA A 491 -4.40 -30.18 42.93
N GLY A 492 -3.46 -30.64 43.75
CA GLY A 492 -3.43 -30.37 45.17
C GLY A 492 -4.40 -31.30 45.92
N GLU A 493 -4.45 -32.59 45.59
CA GLU A 493 -4.96 -33.61 46.50
C GLU A 493 -3.79 -34.42 47.06
N ALA A 494 -3.27 -33.91 48.17
CA ALA A 494 -2.63 -34.72 49.19
C ALA A 494 -3.69 -35.17 50.18
N ARG A 495 -3.72 -36.47 50.51
CA ARG A 495 -3.98 -37.06 51.85
C ARG A 495 -4.26 -38.57 51.73
N PRO A 496 -4.12 -39.33 52.82
CA PRO A 496 -3.14 -39.27 53.91
C PRO A 496 -2.15 -40.45 53.87
#